data_AF-A0A0D6B4T9-F1
#
_entry.id   AF-A0A0D6B4T9-F1
#
_cell.length_a   1.000
_cell.length_b   1.000
_cell.length_c   1.000
_cell.angle_alpha   90.00
_cell.angle_beta   90.00
_cell.angle_gamma   90.00
#
_symmetry.space_group_name_H-M   'P 1'
#
loop_
_entity.id
_entity.type
_entity.pdbx_description
1 polymer ?
#
loop_
_entity_poly.entity_id
_entity_poly.type
_entity_poly.pdbx_seq_one_letter_code
_entity_poly.pdbx_strand_id
1 'polypeptide(L)'
;MFGHLPPGTVVTGGFRLLSVGVAAAFLALAGASLHLAHGQELRPRAFLRRLLRIAAAAALVSLGTWAVFPASFVYFGILHAIAVASLLGLLLVRLPPLVPAVLALGMLLMPRPAPLPDLGWLDWTGLTATPRPSVDFEPLFPWAAAFLAGMALAGFASRAGLWQRLSGPPGRLSGLLAWPGRHSLTIYLLHQPVLIALVWAATRFAPV
;
A
#
# COMPACT_ATOMS: atom_id res chain seq x y z
N MET A 1 -12.16 13.62 -15.20
CA MET A 1 -11.08 14.63 -15.21
C MET A 1 -10.91 15.29 -16.58
N PHE A 2 -11.05 14.59 -17.71
CA PHE A 2 -10.80 15.18 -19.04
C PHE A 2 -11.97 15.08 -20.05
N GLY A 3 -13.19 14.76 -19.59
CA GLY A 3 -14.38 14.75 -20.46
C GLY A 3 -14.51 13.59 -21.46
N HIS A 4 -13.45 12.80 -21.68
CA HIS A 4 -13.45 11.72 -22.68
C HIS A 4 -14.15 10.41 -22.26
N LEU A 5 -14.35 10.20 -20.96
CA LEU A 5 -15.00 8.99 -20.43
C LEU A 5 -16.08 9.37 -19.41
N PRO A 6 -17.18 8.57 -19.32
CA PRO A 6 -18.19 8.76 -18.29
C PRO A 6 -17.58 8.78 -16.88
N PRO A 7 -18.12 9.59 -15.95
CA PRO A 7 -17.75 9.51 -14.54
C PRO A 7 -17.94 8.08 -14.01
N GLY A 8 -16.96 7.58 -13.25
CA GLY A 8 -17.05 6.26 -12.62
C GLY A 8 -16.50 5.09 -13.44
N THR A 9 -16.02 5.29 -14.68
CA THR A 9 -15.40 4.20 -15.47
C THR A 9 -14.25 3.52 -14.74
N VAL A 10 -13.40 4.29 -14.06
CA VAL A 10 -12.19 3.76 -13.38
C VAL A 10 -12.48 3.00 -12.08
N VAL A 11 -13.69 3.12 -11.53
CA VAL A 11 -14.10 2.42 -10.29
C VAL A 11 -15.01 1.22 -10.56
N THR A 12 -15.21 0.83 -11.83
CA THR A 12 -16.07 -0.29 -12.22
C THR A 12 -15.32 -1.32 -13.07
N GLY A 13 -15.87 -2.54 -13.17
CA GLY A 13 -15.38 -3.61 -14.03
C GLY A 13 -13.90 -3.97 -13.82
N GLY A 14 -13.18 -4.14 -14.93
CA GLY A 14 -11.76 -4.55 -14.92
C GLY A 14 -10.82 -3.53 -14.29
N PHE A 15 -11.12 -2.23 -14.37
CA PHE A 15 -10.29 -1.19 -13.76
C PHE A 15 -10.29 -1.29 -12.24
N ARG A 16 -11.44 -1.60 -11.63
CA ARG A 16 -11.54 -1.84 -10.19
C ARG A 16 -10.74 -3.05 -9.75
N LEU A 17 -10.79 -4.15 -10.52
CA LEU A 17 -10.01 -5.35 -10.20
C LEU A 17 -8.51 -5.07 -10.28
N LEU A 18 -8.09 -4.32 -11.32
CA LEU A 18 -6.71 -3.90 -11.46
C LEU A 18 -6.26 -3.00 -10.30
N SER A 19 -7.05 -1.99 -9.95
CA SER A 19 -6.70 -1.06 -8.87
C SER A 19 -6.55 -1.79 -7.53
N VAL A 20 -7.52 -2.66 -7.21
CA VAL A 20 -7.47 -3.47 -5.98
C VAL A 20 -6.30 -4.44 -5.99
N GLY A 21 -6.05 -5.10 -7.12
CA GLY A 21 -4.93 -6.04 -7.27
C GLY A 21 -3.58 -5.37 -7.09
N VAL A 22 -3.38 -4.19 -7.68
CA VAL A 22 -2.14 -3.41 -7.55
C VAL A 22 -1.93 -2.96 -6.11
N ALA A 23 -2.96 -2.40 -5.46
CA ALA A 23 -2.87 -1.98 -4.06
C ALA A 23 -2.57 -3.16 -3.12
N ALA A 24 -3.24 -4.30 -3.31
CA ALA A 24 -3.02 -5.49 -2.51
C ALA A 24 -1.60 -6.05 -2.69
N ALA A 25 -1.13 -6.12 -3.94
CA ALA A 25 0.24 -6.56 -4.23
C ALA A 25 1.28 -5.60 -3.61
N PHE A 26 1.05 -4.29 -3.68
CA PHE A 26 1.95 -3.30 -3.11
C PHE A 26 2.07 -3.45 -1.58
N LEU A 27 0.94 -3.61 -0.88
CA LEU A 27 0.92 -3.85 0.56
C LEU A 27 1.54 -5.20 0.93
N ALA A 28 1.24 -6.27 0.19
CA ALA A 28 1.83 -7.59 0.40
C ALA A 28 3.36 -7.56 0.23
N LEU A 29 3.86 -6.91 -0.82
CA LEU A 29 5.31 -6.73 -1.02
C LEU A 29 5.94 -5.89 0.09
N ALA A 30 5.26 -4.87 0.61
CA ALA A 30 5.73 -4.11 1.76
C ALA A 30 5.84 -4.96 3.02
N GLY A 31 4.87 -5.85 3.27
CA GLY A 31 4.90 -6.80 4.39
C GLY A 31 5.98 -7.88 4.24
N ALA A 32 6.12 -8.45 3.05
CA ALA A 32 7.20 -9.38 2.72
C ALA A 32 8.58 -8.74 2.93
N SER A 33 8.74 -7.49 2.48
CA SER A 33 9.98 -6.72 2.65
C SER A 33 10.31 -6.49 4.13
N LEU A 34 9.31 -6.26 4.98
CA LEU A 34 9.52 -6.13 6.42
C LEU A 34 10.02 -7.45 7.03
N HIS A 35 9.41 -8.58 6.68
CA HIS A 35 9.87 -9.89 7.15
C HIS A 35 11.31 -10.17 6.71
N LEU A 36 11.64 -9.93 5.44
CA LEU A 36 12.99 -10.15 4.92
C LEU A 36 14.03 -9.24 5.57
N ALA A 37 13.67 -8.00 5.92
CA ALA A 37 14.60 -7.04 6.52
C ALA A 37 14.80 -7.23 8.03
N HIS A 38 13.79 -7.74 8.75
CA HIS A 38 13.74 -7.74 10.22
C HIS A 38 13.40 -9.09 10.85
N GLY A 39 13.16 -10.14 10.06
CA GLY A 39 12.77 -11.47 10.55
C GLY A 39 13.86 -12.18 11.35
N GLN A 40 15.11 -12.14 10.86
CA GLN A 40 16.24 -12.77 11.54
C GLN A 40 16.86 -11.88 12.62
N GLU A 41 17.00 -10.59 12.34
CA GLU A 41 17.57 -9.61 13.26
C GLU A 41 16.78 -8.30 13.22
N LEU A 42 16.42 -7.78 14.39
CA LEU A 42 15.75 -6.49 14.48
C LEU A 42 16.77 -5.36 14.29
N ARG A 43 16.60 -4.60 13.20
CA ARG A 43 17.41 -3.42 12.87
C ARG A 43 16.63 -2.13 13.14
N PRO A 44 16.52 -1.66 14.40
CA PRO A 44 15.61 -0.57 14.79
C PRO A 44 15.94 0.75 14.09
N ARG A 45 17.23 1.10 13.96
CA ARG A 45 17.64 2.32 13.24
C ARG A 45 17.27 2.28 11.76
N ALA A 46 17.34 1.12 11.12
CA ALA A 46 16.93 0.97 9.71
C ALA A 46 15.41 1.03 9.58
N PHE A 47 14.68 0.38 10.50
CA PHE A 47 13.22 0.42 10.56
C PHE A 47 12.72 1.86 10.72
N LEU A 48 13.22 2.58 11.72
CA LEU A 48 12.78 3.95 12.03
C LEU A 48 13.05 4.90 10.86
N ARG A 49 14.22 4.81 10.22
CA ARG A 49 14.53 5.61 9.02
C ARG A 49 13.55 5.35 7.89
N ARG A 50 13.19 4.08 7.64
CA ARG A 50 12.20 3.73 6.61
C ARG A 50 10.81 4.25 6.99
N LEU A 51 10.39 4.04 8.24
CA LEU A 51 9.10 4.49 8.74
C LEU A 51 8.95 6.01 8.61
N LEU A 52 9.95 6.77 9.06
CA LEU A 52 9.94 8.24 8.98
C LEU A 52 9.88 8.73 7.53
N ARG A 53 10.59 8.08 6.59
CA ARG A 53 10.49 8.45 5.16
C ARG A 53 9.09 8.21 4.61
N ILE A 54 8.47 7.08 4.93
CA ILE A 54 7.10 6.75 4.48
C ILE A 54 6.09 7.70 5.13
N ALA A 55 6.21 7.97 6.43
CA ALA A 55 5.33 8.89 7.14
C ALA A 55 5.48 10.34 6.63
N ALA A 56 6.69 10.80 6.35
CA ALA A 56 6.93 12.11 5.75
C ALA A 56 6.35 12.20 4.33
N ALA A 57 6.51 11.15 3.52
CA ALA A 57 5.89 11.08 2.20
C ALA A 57 4.35 11.06 2.28
N ALA A 58 3.78 10.34 3.24
CA ALA A 58 2.35 10.29 3.49
C ALA A 58 1.82 11.70 3.86
N ALA A 59 2.49 12.39 4.79
CA ALA A 59 2.16 13.76 5.16
C ALA A 59 2.28 14.74 3.99
N LEU A 60 3.31 14.60 3.14
CA LEU A 60 3.46 15.41 1.93
C LEU A 60 2.29 15.21 0.96
N VAL A 61 1.85 13.96 0.75
CA VAL A 61 0.68 13.65 -0.09
C VAL A 61 -0.59 14.23 0.53
N SER A 62 -0.80 14.11 1.84
CA SER A 62 -1.94 14.71 2.54
C SER A 62 -1.97 16.22 2.38
N LEU A 63 -0.84 16.91 2.62
CA LEU A 63 -0.75 18.36 2.49
C LEU A 63 -0.94 18.83 1.03
N GLY A 64 -0.29 18.15 0.09
CA GLY A 64 -0.42 18.46 -1.34
C GLY A 64 -1.84 18.26 -1.85
N THR A 65 -2.50 17.17 -1.47
CA THR A 65 -3.90 16.92 -1.86
C THR A 65 -4.87 17.81 -1.09
N TRP A 66 -4.56 18.23 0.14
CA TRP A 66 -5.37 19.20 0.86
C TRP A 66 -5.36 20.58 0.21
N ALA A 67 -4.21 21.01 -0.31
CA ALA A 67 -4.08 22.28 -1.03
C ALA A 67 -4.87 22.30 -2.36
N VAL A 68 -5.00 21.15 -3.03
CA VAL A 68 -5.66 21.04 -4.35
C VAL A 68 -7.13 20.59 -4.25
N PHE A 69 -7.43 19.67 -3.33
CA PHE A 69 -8.73 19.01 -3.15
C PHE A 69 -9.13 18.98 -1.66
N PRO A 70 -9.42 20.13 -1.03
CA PRO A 70 -9.62 20.21 0.43
C PRO A 70 -10.81 19.37 0.93
N ALA A 71 -11.84 19.17 0.09
CA ALA A 71 -13.01 18.37 0.44
C ALA A 71 -12.79 16.84 0.38
N SER A 72 -11.70 16.39 -0.26
CA SER A 72 -11.40 14.97 -0.49
C SER A 72 -9.90 14.67 -0.38
N PHE A 73 -9.19 15.41 0.46
CA PHE A 73 -7.76 15.23 0.66
C PHE A 73 -7.45 13.84 1.22
N VAL A 74 -6.22 13.38 0.99
CA VAL A 74 -5.77 12.06 1.43
C VAL A 74 -5.50 12.08 2.93
N TYR A 75 -6.50 11.76 3.74
CA TYR A 75 -6.32 11.65 5.20
C TYR A 75 -5.79 10.28 5.62
N PHE A 76 -6.05 9.22 4.84
CA PHE A 76 -5.53 7.87 5.09
C PHE A 76 -5.41 7.05 3.79
N GLY A 77 -4.41 7.41 2.98
CA GLY A 77 -4.05 6.66 1.76
C GLY A 77 -3.08 5.50 2.00
N ILE A 78 -2.62 4.86 0.94
CA ILE A 78 -1.80 3.63 1.02
C ILE A 78 -0.48 3.81 1.79
N LEU A 79 0.15 4.99 1.76
CA LEU A 79 1.38 5.26 2.54
C LEU A 79 1.11 5.28 4.05
N HIS A 80 -0.07 5.79 4.47
CA HIS A 80 -0.49 5.75 5.87
C HIS A 80 -0.73 4.30 6.30
N ALA A 81 -1.44 3.53 5.46
CA ALA A 81 -1.67 2.11 5.68
C ALA A 81 -0.34 1.35 5.82
N ILE A 82 0.66 1.59 4.96
CA ILE A 82 1.98 0.97 5.08
C ILE A 82 2.68 1.38 6.38
N ALA A 83 2.60 2.64 6.79
CA ALA A 83 3.23 3.11 8.02
C ALA A 83 2.63 2.40 9.25
N VAL A 84 1.30 2.38 9.38
CA VAL A 84 0.59 1.71 10.48
C VAL A 84 0.80 0.20 10.43
N ALA A 85 0.63 -0.42 9.27
CA ALA A 85 0.85 -1.86 9.09
C ALA A 85 2.31 -2.26 9.34
N SER A 86 3.29 -1.39 9.07
CA SER A 86 4.70 -1.65 9.41
C SER A 86 4.93 -1.69 10.92
N LEU A 87 4.23 -0.85 11.70
CA LEU A 87 4.27 -0.90 13.16
C LEU A 87 3.65 -2.19 13.69
N LEU A 88 2.47 -2.57 13.18
CA LEU A 88 1.83 -3.85 13.52
C LEU A 88 2.72 -5.04 13.13
N GLY A 89 3.26 -5.01 11.91
CA GLY A 89 4.16 -6.04 11.40
C GLY A 89 5.43 -6.16 12.23
N LEU A 90 5.96 -5.07 12.77
CA LEU A 90 7.14 -5.13 13.64
C LEU A 90 6.86 -5.96 14.91
N LEU A 91 5.66 -5.85 15.48
CA LEU A 91 5.24 -6.67 16.64
C LEU A 91 5.13 -8.15 16.28
N LEU A 92 4.79 -8.46 15.03
CA LEU A 92 4.54 -9.82 14.56
C LEU A 92 5.76 -10.47 13.89
N VAL A 93 6.83 -9.72 13.60
CA VAL A 93 7.95 -10.18 12.74
C VAL A 93 8.74 -11.34 13.30
N ARG A 94 8.71 -11.50 14.62
CA ARG A 94 9.37 -12.60 15.34
C ARG A 94 8.44 -13.79 15.61
N LEU A 95 7.15 -13.64 15.36
CA LEU A 95 6.18 -14.70 15.58
C LEU A 95 6.20 -15.70 14.42
N PRO A 96 5.69 -16.94 14.63
CA PRO A 96 5.51 -17.89 13.54
C PRO A 96 4.65 -17.29 12.41
N PRO A 97 4.93 -17.56 11.13
CA PRO A 97 4.20 -16.98 9.99
C PRO A 97 2.71 -17.35 9.96
N LEU A 98 2.32 -18.39 10.70
CA LEU A 98 0.92 -18.73 10.92
C LEU A 98 0.15 -17.62 11.66
N VAL A 99 0.79 -16.90 12.58
CA VAL A 99 0.14 -15.81 13.34
C VAL A 99 -0.31 -14.67 12.41
N PRO A 100 0.56 -14.01 11.63
CA PRO A 100 0.12 -13.00 10.68
C PRO A 100 -0.81 -13.58 9.59
N ALA A 101 -0.70 -14.85 9.22
CA ALA A 101 -1.63 -15.48 8.28
C ALA A 101 -3.06 -15.57 8.84
N VAL A 102 -3.22 -16.03 10.09
CA VAL A 102 -4.53 -16.11 10.77
C VAL A 102 -5.11 -14.72 10.99
N LEU A 103 -4.28 -13.75 11.39
CA LEU A 103 -4.73 -12.36 11.53
C LEU A 103 -5.17 -11.77 10.19
N ALA A 104 -4.43 -11.98 9.10
CA ALA A 104 -4.82 -11.56 7.76
C ALA A 104 -6.18 -12.17 7.36
N LEU A 105 -6.35 -13.47 7.58
CA LEU A 105 -7.61 -14.15 7.30
C LEU A 105 -8.76 -13.59 8.15
N GLY A 106 -8.53 -13.38 9.45
CA GLY A 106 -9.51 -12.78 10.36
C GLY A 106 -9.94 -11.37 9.94
N MET A 107 -9.00 -10.54 9.49
CA MET A 107 -9.30 -9.19 8.98
C MET A 107 -10.11 -9.24 7.67
N LEU A 108 -9.86 -10.23 6.81
CA LEU A 108 -10.57 -10.39 5.54
C LEU A 108 -11.98 -10.95 5.72
N LEU A 109 -12.15 -11.90 6.65
CA LEU A 109 -13.42 -12.56 6.96
C LEU A 109 -14.30 -11.78 7.94
N MET A 110 -13.81 -10.65 8.46
CA MET A 110 -14.53 -9.84 9.42
C MET A 110 -15.89 -9.39 8.83
N PRO A 111 -17.02 -9.63 9.53
CA PRO A 111 -18.35 -9.28 9.06
C PRO A 111 -18.48 -7.79 8.74
N ARG A 112 -19.30 -7.47 7.74
CA ARG A 112 -19.66 -6.09 7.36
C ARG A 112 -21.18 -5.92 7.35
N PRO A 113 -21.72 -4.75 7.74
CA PRO A 113 -21.01 -3.51 8.08
C PRO A 113 -20.28 -3.60 9.42
N ALA A 114 -19.26 -2.76 9.57
CA ALA A 114 -18.39 -2.77 10.73
C ALA A 114 -19.05 -2.07 11.93
N PRO A 115 -18.62 -2.37 13.17
CA PRO A 115 -19.38 -2.06 14.38
C PRO A 115 -19.14 -0.65 14.94
N LEU A 116 -18.26 0.17 14.34
CA LEU A 116 -17.91 1.46 14.94
C LEU A 116 -18.90 2.56 14.56
N PRO A 117 -19.16 3.52 15.47
CA PRO A 117 -19.94 4.69 15.15
C PRO A 117 -19.23 5.55 14.09
N ASP A 118 -20.01 6.26 13.27
CA ASP A 118 -19.53 7.17 12.22
C ASP A 118 -18.92 8.45 12.82
N LEU A 119 -17.79 8.28 13.51
CA LEU A 119 -16.95 9.35 14.00
C LEU A 119 -15.79 9.49 13.02
N GLY A 120 -15.65 10.66 12.36
CA GLY A 120 -14.68 10.82 11.28
C GLY A 120 -13.23 10.50 11.64
N TRP A 121 -12.84 10.59 12.92
CA TRP A 121 -11.50 10.20 13.38
C TRP A 121 -11.28 8.68 13.43
N LEU A 122 -12.33 7.86 13.30
CA LEU A 122 -12.28 6.40 13.19
C LEU A 122 -12.26 5.91 11.73
N ASP A 123 -12.49 6.77 10.75
CA ASP A 123 -12.57 6.37 9.33
C ASP A 123 -11.36 5.58 8.86
N TRP A 124 -10.16 5.94 9.31
CA TRP A 124 -8.91 5.26 8.95
C TRP A 124 -8.89 3.77 9.31
N THR A 125 -9.72 3.34 10.25
CA THR A 125 -9.85 1.92 10.60
C THR A 125 -10.56 1.12 9.51
N GLY A 126 -11.42 1.75 8.70
CA GLY A 126 -12.32 1.05 7.76
C GLY A 126 -13.48 0.37 8.45
N LEU A 127 -13.74 0.73 9.71
CA LEU A 127 -14.79 0.16 10.53
C LEU A 127 -16.01 1.09 10.72
N THR A 128 -16.00 2.27 10.09
CA THR A 128 -17.14 3.18 10.01
C THR A 128 -18.01 2.81 8.80
N ALA A 129 -19.32 3.09 8.87
CA ALA A 129 -20.26 2.80 7.80
C ALA A 129 -20.16 3.81 6.66
N THR A 130 -19.94 5.09 7.00
CA THR A 130 -19.87 6.19 6.03
C THR A 130 -18.58 7.00 6.16
N PRO A 131 -17.42 6.47 5.69
CA PRO A 131 -16.16 7.19 5.79
C PRO A 131 -16.17 8.47 4.95
N ARG A 132 -15.45 9.50 5.42
CA ARG A 132 -15.32 10.75 4.67
C ARG A 132 -14.70 10.52 3.30
N PRO A 133 -15.11 11.27 2.26
CA PRO A 133 -14.52 11.19 0.93
C PRO A 133 -13.02 11.46 0.95
N SER A 134 -12.27 10.69 0.17
CA SER A 134 -10.84 10.91 -0.07
C SER A 134 -10.46 10.40 -1.46
N VAL A 135 -9.52 11.09 -2.11
CA VAL A 135 -8.97 10.72 -3.43
C VAL A 135 -8.20 9.39 -3.38
N ASP A 136 -7.56 9.10 -2.26
CA ASP A 136 -6.91 7.82 -1.96
C ASP A 136 -7.30 7.40 -0.54
N PHE A 137 -7.95 6.25 -0.41
CA PHE A 137 -8.45 5.76 0.87
C PHE A 137 -8.28 4.25 0.99
N GLU A 138 -7.23 3.87 1.73
CA GLU A 138 -6.90 2.47 2.01
C GLU A 138 -6.93 2.25 3.52
N PRO A 139 -8.12 2.08 4.12
CA PRO A 139 -8.26 1.93 5.56
C PRO A 139 -7.55 0.68 6.08
N LEU A 140 -7.24 0.67 7.38
CA LEU A 140 -6.52 -0.44 8.00
C LEU A 140 -7.24 -1.80 7.76
N PHE A 141 -8.56 -1.85 7.92
CA PHE A 141 -9.36 -3.01 7.59
C PHE A 141 -10.05 -2.80 6.23
N PRO A 142 -9.86 -3.70 5.25
CA PRO A 142 -9.16 -5.00 5.33
C PRO A 142 -7.70 -4.91 4.86
N TRP A 143 -7.17 -3.74 4.49
CA TRP A 143 -5.95 -3.66 3.69
C TRP A 143 -4.68 -4.12 4.40
N ALA A 144 -4.60 -3.99 5.73
CA ALA A 144 -3.50 -4.61 6.48
C ALA A 144 -3.51 -6.14 6.38
N ALA A 145 -4.62 -6.79 5.99
CA ALA A 145 -4.62 -8.21 5.67
C ALA A 145 -3.66 -8.53 4.52
N ALA A 146 -3.63 -7.72 3.46
CA ALA A 146 -2.70 -7.92 2.34
C ALA A 146 -1.24 -7.80 2.80
N PHE A 147 -0.95 -6.81 3.64
CA PHE A 147 0.38 -6.64 4.25
C PHE A 147 0.78 -7.86 5.10
N LEU A 148 -0.10 -8.29 6.01
CA LEU A 148 0.14 -9.44 6.87
C LEU A 148 0.25 -10.75 6.09
N ALA A 149 -0.54 -10.92 5.02
CA ALA A 149 -0.45 -12.06 4.12
C ALA A 149 0.92 -12.11 3.43
N GLY A 150 1.39 -10.98 2.88
CA GLY A 150 2.72 -10.92 2.27
C GLY A 150 3.86 -11.20 3.28
N MET A 151 3.71 -10.70 4.50
CA MET A 151 4.62 -10.99 5.61
C MET A 151 4.63 -12.48 6.00
N ALA A 152 3.45 -13.11 6.08
CA ALA A 152 3.30 -14.53 6.38
C ALA A 152 3.88 -15.41 5.27
N LEU A 153 3.56 -15.11 4.00
CA LEU A 153 4.11 -15.79 2.83
C LEU A 153 5.64 -15.72 2.84
N ALA A 154 6.20 -14.55 3.16
CA ALA A 154 7.64 -14.41 3.25
C ALA A 154 8.25 -15.26 4.37
N GLY A 155 7.57 -15.35 5.52
CA GLY A 155 7.98 -16.23 6.61
C GLY A 155 7.91 -17.72 6.29
N PHE A 156 6.86 -18.17 5.59
CA PHE A 156 6.79 -19.55 5.09
C PHE A 156 7.89 -19.85 4.07
N ALA A 157 8.12 -18.93 3.12
CA ALA A 157 9.20 -19.04 2.14
C ALA A 157 10.59 -19.09 2.80
N SER A 158 10.82 -18.29 3.85
CA SER A 158 12.06 -18.32 4.63
C SER A 158 12.29 -19.68 5.30
N ARG A 159 11.24 -20.26 5.91
CA ARG A 159 11.31 -21.58 6.56
C ARG A 159 11.49 -22.72 5.56
N ALA A 160 10.93 -22.59 4.36
CA ALA A 160 11.10 -23.56 3.28
C ALA A 160 12.48 -23.47 2.59
N GLY A 161 13.32 -22.52 2.97
CA GLY A 161 14.61 -22.26 2.32
C GLY A 161 14.48 -21.74 0.88
N LEU A 162 13.33 -21.18 0.52
CA LEU A 162 13.03 -20.78 -0.85
C LEU A 162 13.92 -19.61 -1.31
N TRP A 163 14.23 -18.69 -0.40
CA TRP A 163 15.07 -17.53 -0.72
C TRP A 163 16.49 -17.92 -1.11
N GLN A 164 17.08 -18.92 -0.44
CA GLN A 164 18.40 -19.44 -0.81
C GLN A 164 18.36 -20.18 -2.15
N ARG A 165 17.25 -20.85 -2.48
CA ARG A 165 17.08 -21.55 -3.76
C ARG A 165 16.88 -20.58 -4.93
N LEU A 166 16.21 -19.46 -4.68
CA LEU A 166 15.94 -18.43 -5.69
C LEU A 166 17.04 -17.36 -5.78
N SER A 167 17.98 -17.32 -4.83
CA SER A 167 19.11 -16.40 -4.90
C SER A 167 20.10 -16.85 -5.98
N GLY A 168 20.09 -16.14 -7.11
CA GLY A 168 21.11 -16.26 -8.16
C GLY A 168 22.28 -15.29 -7.97
N PRO A 169 23.38 -15.48 -8.72
CA PRO A 169 24.50 -14.54 -8.69
C PRO A 169 24.03 -13.14 -9.12
N PRO A 170 24.54 -12.07 -8.48
CA PRO A 170 24.20 -10.72 -8.87
C PRO A 170 24.67 -10.46 -10.32
N GLY A 171 23.72 -10.14 -11.20
CA GLY A 171 23.96 -9.86 -12.62
C GLY A 171 23.28 -8.57 -13.08
N ARG A 172 23.56 -8.18 -14.34
CA ARG A 172 22.95 -6.98 -14.94
C ARG A 172 21.42 -7.08 -14.96
N LEU A 173 20.88 -8.23 -15.34
CA LEU A 173 19.44 -8.45 -15.40
C LEU A 173 18.78 -8.35 -14.01
N SER A 174 19.39 -8.93 -12.97
CA SER A 174 18.86 -8.78 -11.60
C SER A 174 18.92 -7.34 -11.11
N GLY A 175 19.96 -6.58 -11.50
CA GLY A 175 20.05 -5.15 -11.21
C GLY A 175 18.93 -4.34 -11.86
N LEU A 176 18.66 -4.59 -13.16
CA LEU A 176 17.59 -3.94 -13.91
C LEU A 176 16.21 -4.26 -13.34
N LEU A 177 15.95 -5.53 -13.03
CA LEU A 177 14.67 -5.96 -12.44
C LEU A 177 14.47 -5.43 -11.01
N ALA A 178 15.55 -5.23 -10.25
CA ALA A 178 15.47 -4.68 -8.88
C ALA A 178 15.35 -3.15 -8.85
N TRP A 179 15.77 -2.44 -9.91
CA TRP A 179 15.78 -0.98 -9.98
C TRP A 179 14.42 -0.34 -9.64
N PRO A 180 13.28 -0.73 -10.24
CA PRO A 180 12.00 -0.10 -9.92
C PRO A 180 11.60 -0.33 -8.46
N GLY A 181 11.95 -1.49 -7.87
CA GLY A 181 11.72 -1.77 -6.46
C GLY A 181 12.54 -0.87 -5.52
N ARG A 182 13.81 -0.59 -5.87
CA ARG A 182 14.71 0.28 -5.09
C ARG A 182 14.27 1.76 -5.09
N HIS A 183 13.58 2.19 -6.15
CA HIS A 183 13.05 3.55 -6.28
C HIS A 183 11.52 3.63 -6.18
N SER A 184 10.90 2.60 -5.62
CA SER A 184 9.44 2.45 -5.52
C SER A 184 8.74 3.65 -4.90
N LEU A 185 9.29 4.25 -3.83
CA LEU A 185 8.70 5.43 -3.19
C LEU A 185 8.70 6.66 -4.11
N THR A 186 9.80 6.88 -4.83
CA THR A 186 9.91 8.00 -5.79
C THR A 186 8.94 7.80 -6.94
N ILE A 187 8.90 6.59 -7.52
CA ILE A 187 7.96 6.24 -8.58
C ILE A 187 6.52 6.42 -8.08
N TYR A 188 6.21 5.98 -6.87
CA TYR A 188 4.90 6.16 -6.24
C TYR A 188 4.54 7.65 -6.03
N LEU A 189 5.47 8.52 -5.64
CA LEU A 189 5.14 9.94 -5.48
C LEU A 189 4.95 10.65 -6.83
N LEU A 190 5.68 10.24 -7.86
CA LEU A 190 5.68 10.90 -9.15
C LEU A 190 4.63 10.36 -10.13
N HIS A 191 4.16 9.12 -9.98
CA HIS A 191 3.29 8.51 -10.99
C HIS A 191 2.01 9.31 -11.21
N GLN A 192 1.29 9.74 -10.16
CA GLN A 192 0.05 10.51 -10.32
C GLN A 192 0.26 11.84 -11.06
N PRO A 193 1.13 12.77 -10.60
CA PRO A 193 1.32 14.04 -11.30
C PRO A 193 1.86 13.85 -12.72
N VAL A 194 2.76 12.89 -12.95
CA VAL A 194 3.29 12.59 -14.29
C VAL A 194 2.19 12.03 -15.20
N LEU A 195 1.40 11.05 -14.75
CA LEU A 195 0.32 10.48 -15.55
C LEU A 195 -0.76 11.53 -15.85
N ILE A 196 -1.13 12.35 -14.86
CA ILE A 196 -2.08 13.46 -15.06
C ILE A 196 -1.54 14.44 -16.11
N ALA A 197 -0.27 14.84 -16.01
CA ALA A 197 0.36 15.77 -16.96
C ALA A 197 0.43 15.18 -18.38
N LEU A 198 0.77 13.90 -18.51
CA LEU A 198 0.82 13.20 -19.80
C LEU A 198 -0.55 13.09 -20.44
N VAL A 199 -1.58 12.68 -19.68
CA VAL A 199 -2.95 12.61 -20.19
C VAL A 199 -3.44 14.00 -20.58
N TRP A 200 -3.24 15.01 -19.72
CA TRP A 200 -3.58 16.40 -20.04
C TRP A 200 -2.89 16.87 -21.32
N ALA A 201 -1.59 16.61 -21.49
CA ALA A 201 -0.87 16.99 -22.71
C ALA A 201 -1.44 16.29 -23.94
N ALA A 202 -1.71 14.98 -23.86
CA ALA A 202 -2.30 14.22 -24.96
C ALA A 202 -3.67 14.77 -25.37
N THR A 203 -4.52 15.13 -24.40
CA THR A 203 -5.87 15.67 -24.71
C THR A 203 -5.84 17.09 -25.27
N ARG A 204 -4.71 17.82 -25.19
CA ARG A 204 -4.55 19.11 -25.91
C ARG A 204 -4.30 18.93 -27.40
N PHE A 205 -3.80 17.78 -27.82
CA PHE A 205 -3.46 17.49 -29.23
C PHE A 205 -4.42 16.50 -29.89
N ALA A 206 -5.28 15.82 -29.12
CA ALA A 206 -6.34 14.97 -29.67
C ALA A 206 -7.58 15.83 -30.01
N PRO A 207 -8.08 15.81 -31.26
CA PRO A 207 -9.38 16.39 -31.57
C PRO A 207 -10.47 15.64 -30.78
N VAL A 208 -11.35 16.40 -30.11
CA VAL A 208 -12.51 15.87 -29.37
C VAL A 208 -13.61 15.48 -30.35
#